data_AF-A0A8B7E5Z5-F1
#
_entry.id   AF-A0A8B7E5Z5-F1
#
_cell.length_a   1.000
_cell.length_b   1.000
_cell.length_c   1.000
_cell.angle_alpha   90.00
_cell.angle_beta   90.00
_cell.angle_gamma   90.00
#
_symmetry.space_group_name_H-M   'P 1'
#
loop_
_entity.id
_entity.type
_entity.pdbx_description
1 polymer ?
#
loop_
_entity_poly.entity_id
_entity_poly.type
_entity_poly.pdbx_seq_one_letter_code
_entity_poly.pdbx_strand_id
1 'polypeptide(L)'
;MSSLKNVDFDSAMFLSFNNWPEEVEGVAKMDAICDPHNNPTSINHFEYNKISDTVHTLGHEFGHTLGFFHDEDDSFKCDAPAICLTRRGCFMENTN
;
A
#
# COMPACT_ATOMS: atom_id res chain seq x y z
N MET A 1 29.26 0.08 10.99
CA MET A 1 27.98 0.74 11.37
C MET A 1 27.37 1.30 10.10
N SER A 2 26.07 1.10 9.88
CA SER A 2 25.38 1.66 8.70
C SER A 2 25.34 3.18 8.80
N SER A 3 25.61 3.88 7.70
CA SER A 3 25.44 5.34 7.58
C SER A 3 23.96 5.76 7.48
N LEU A 4 23.04 4.80 7.36
CA LEU A 4 21.59 5.03 7.22
C LEU A 4 20.84 4.98 8.55
N LYS A 5 21.51 5.32 9.66
CA LYS A 5 20.86 5.38 10.97
C LYS A 5 20.21 6.76 11.13
N ASN A 6 18.92 6.80 11.46
CA ASN A 6 18.13 8.04 11.66
C ASN A 6 18.00 8.90 10.39
N VAL A 7 17.57 8.30 9.29
CA VAL A 7 17.22 9.05 8.08
C VAL A 7 15.79 9.57 8.23
N ASP A 8 15.57 10.85 7.93
CA ASP A 8 14.22 11.42 7.86
C ASP A 8 13.51 10.89 6.62
N PHE A 9 12.24 10.52 6.76
CA PHE A 9 11.42 9.97 5.67
C PHE A 9 9.97 10.42 5.80
N ASP A 10 9.29 10.54 4.65
CA ASP A 10 7.85 10.85 4.61
C ASP A 10 7.00 9.58 4.77
N SER A 11 7.51 8.44 4.31
CA SER A 11 6.88 7.11 4.40
C SER A 11 7.95 6.03 4.37
N ALA A 12 7.73 4.94 5.11
CA ALA A 12 8.63 3.78 5.14
C ALA A 12 7.87 2.47 4.83
N MET A 13 8.39 1.69 3.89
CA MET A 13 7.75 0.43 3.45
C MET A 13 8.70 -0.73 3.70
N PHE A 14 8.24 -1.73 4.47
CA PHE A 14 9.00 -2.95 4.71
C PHE A 14 8.59 -4.04 3.73
N LEU A 15 9.56 -4.66 3.07
CA LEU A 15 9.37 -5.81 2.17
C LEU A 15 9.68 -7.10 2.93
N SER A 16 8.70 -8.00 3.02
CA SER A 16 8.77 -9.26 3.76
C SER A 16 8.65 -10.45 2.82
N PHE A 17 9.56 -11.43 2.98
CA PHE A 17 9.52 -12.72 2.29
C PHE A 17 8.83 -13.81 3.11
N ASN A 18 8.28 -13.46 4.29
CA ASN A 18 7.60 -14.42 5.15
C ASN A 18 6.27 -14.84 4.52
N ASN A 19 5.74 -15.99 4.95
CA ASN A 19 4.37 -16.39 4.61
C ASN A 19 3.36 -15.50 5.33
N TRP A 20 2.30 -15.14 4.61
CA TRP A 20 1.17 -14.36 5.11
C TRP A 20 -0.10 -15.22 5.13
N PRO A 21 -1.13 -14.84 5.91
CA PRO A 21 -2.47 -15.39 5.72
C PRO A 21 -2.91 -15.24 4.25
N GLU A 22 -3.75 -16.16 3.79
CA GLU A 22 -4.38 -16.04 2.47
C GLU A 22 -5.08 -14.67 2.35
N GLU A 23 -5.06 -14.09 1.15
CA GLU A 23 -5.70 -12.80 0.80
C GLU A 23 -5.07 -11.54 1.44
N VAL A 24 -3.93 -11.66 2.15
CA VAL A 24 -3.21 -10.51 2.72
C VAL A 24 -1.84 -10.35 2.07
N GLU A 25 -1.74 -9.39 1.15
CA GLU A 25 -0.48 -9.04 0.48
C GLU A 25 0.22 -7.84 1.15
N GLY A 26 -0.50 -7.02 1.91
CA GLY A 26 0.07 -5.87 2.60
C GLY A 26 -0.83 -5.33 3.70
N VAL A 27 -0.24 -4.48 4.55
CA VAL A 27 -0.96 -3.68 5.55
C VAL A 27 -0.25 -2.34 5.76
N ALA A 28 -1.01 -1.26 5.71
CA ALA A 28 -0.57 0.09 5.99
C ALA A 28 -1.39 0.81 7.06
N LYS A 29 -0.79 1.85 7.61
CA LYS A 29 -1.52 2.81 8.45
C LYS A 29 -2.28 3.78 7.54
N MET A 30 -3.60 3.80 7.64
CA MET A 30 -4.47 4.71 6.88
C MET A 30 -4.23 6.19 7.26
N ASP A 31 -4.22 7.08 6.26
CA ASP A 31 -4.14 8.56 6.39
C ASP A 31 -3.03 9.01 7.36
N ALA A 32 -1.84 8.45 7.18
CA ALA A 32 -0.70 8.68 8.05
C ALA A 32 0.42 9.48 7.39
N ILE A 33 0.32 9.75 6.08
CA ILE A 33 1.37 10.46 5.35
C ILE A 33 1.68 11.82 6.01
N CYS A 34 2.96 12.06 6.30
CA CYS A 34 3.45 13.29 6.93
C CYS A 34 2.81 13.65 8.29
N ASP A 35 2.05 12.74 8.92
CA ASP A 35 1.50 12.96 10.26
C ASP A 35 2.58 12.67 11.32
N PRO A 36 3.03 13.67 12.11
CA PRO A 36 4.06 13.44 13.13
C PRO A 36 3.59 12.55 14.30
N HIS A 37 2.29 12.25 14.37
CA HIS A 37 1.67 11.42 15.41
C HIS A 37 1.26 10.03 14.93
N ASN A 38 1.25 9.79 13.61
CA ASN A 38 0.95 8.49 13.03
C ASN A 38 2.15 8.02 12.20
N ASN A 39 2.61 6.80 12.46
CA ASN A 39 3.75 6.25 11.72
C ASN A 39 3.34 5.97 10.26
N PRO A 40 3.89 6.67 9.24
CA PRO A 40 3.55 6.46 7.82
C PRO A 40 4.27 5.21 7.31
N THR A 41 3.80 4.05 7.77
CA THR A 41 4.47 2.77 7.53
C THR A 41 3.54 1.74 6.95
N SER A 42 4.08 0.94 6.04
CA SER A 42 3.43 -0.27 5.53
C SER A 42 4.36 -1.47 5.62
N ILE A 43 3.78 -2.65 5.71
CA ILE A 43 4.47 -3.91 5.51
C ILE A 43 3.85 -4.60 4.29
N ASN A 44 4.68 -5.06 3.37
CA ASN A 44 4.27 -5.61 2.09
C ASN A 44 4.94 -6.95 1.88
N HIS A 45 4.18 -7.92 1.39
CA HIS A 45 4.71 -9.17 0.90
C HIS A 45 5.52 -8.92 -0.38
N PHE A 46 6.65 -9.61 -0.50
CA PHE A 46 7.57 -9.47 -1.63
C PHE A 46 7.66 -10.79 -2.39
N GLU A 47 7.14 -10.77 -3.62
CA GLU A 47 7.20 -11.92 -4.53
C GLU A 47 8.25 -11.67 -5.61
N TYR A 48 9.43 -12.26 -5.42
CA TYR A 48 10.59 -12.05 -6.31
C TYR A 48 10.30 -12.38 -7.78
N ASN A 49 9.49 -13.40 -8.04
CA ASN A 49 9.18 -13.85 -9.40
C ASN A 49 8.06 -13.03 -10.06
N LYS A 50 7.37 -12.18 -9.29
CA LYS A 50 6.25 -11.35 -9.76
C LYS A 50 6.41 -9.91 -9.27
N ILE A 51 7.44 -9.24 -9.81
CA ILE A 51 7.73 -7.83 -9.48
C ILE A 51 6.52 -6.92 -9.72
N SER A 52 5.68 -7.20 -10.73
CA SER A 52 4.45 -6.45 -10.98
C SER A 52 3.50 -6.44 -9.78
N ASP A 53 3.38 -7.59 -9.13
CA ASP A 53 2.44 -7.82 -8.03
C ASP A 53 2.99 -7.11 -6.79
N THR A 54 4.29 -7.23 -6.53
CA THR A 54 4.97 -6.46 -5.47
C THR A 54 4.81 -4.95 -5.66
N VAL A 55 4.94 -4.44 -6.90
CA VAL A 55 4.75 -3.01 -7.20
C VAL A 55 3.30 -2.59 -7.00
N HIS A 56 2.34 -3.46 -7.33
CA HIS A 56 0.92 -3.24 -7.07
C HIS A 56 0.65 -3.14 -5.56
N THR A 57 1.10 -4.12 -4.77
CA THR A 57 0.98 -4.11 -3.30
C THR A 57 1.59 -2.84 -2.69
N LEU A 58 2.81 -2.46 -3.08
CA LEU A 58 3.45 -1.24 -2.59
C LEU A 58 2.62 0.01 -2.91
N GLY A 59 2.07 0.08 -4.13
CA GLY A 59 1.20 1.18 -4.55
C GLY A 59 -0.12 1.22 -3.79
N HIS A 60 -0.72 0.05 -3.52
CA HIS A 60 -1.94 -0.12 -2.74
C HIS A 60 -1.76 0.37 -1.30
N GLU A 61 -0.73 -0.13 -0.61
CA GLU A 61 -0.44 0.22 0.77
C GLU A 61 0.01 1.68 0.94
N PHE A 62 0.72 2.22 -0.07
CA PHE A 62 0.98 3.65 -0.10
C PHE A 62 -0.30 4.47 -0.30
N GLY A 63 -1.23 4.00 -1.12
CA GLY A 63 -2.56 4.60 -1.29
C GLY A 63 -3.32 4.70 0.03
N HIS A 64 -3.33 3.63 0.83
CA HIS A 64 -3.86 3.69 2.20
C HIS A 64 -3.12 4.72 3.06
N THR A 65 -1.79 4.77 2.99
CA THR A 65 -1.01 5.79 3.73
C THR A 65 -1.40 7.22 3.34
N LEU A 66 -1.78 7.44 2.08
CA LEU A 66 -2.28 8.72 1.53
C LEU A 66 -3.75 9.00 1.85
N GLY A 67 -4.48 8.07 2.44
CA GLY A 67 -5.88 8.26 2.79
C GLY A 67 -6.90 7.59 1.85
N PHE A 68 -6.44 6.80 0.85
CA PHE A 68 -7.33 6.17 -0.11
C PHE A 68 -7.94 4.87 0.44
N PHE A 69 -9.24 4.73 0.22
CA PHE A 69 -10.01 3.52 0.48
C PHE A 69 -9.97 2.61 -0.73
N HIS A 70 -10.47 1.38 -0.56
CA HIS A 70 -10.65 0.47 -1.68
C HIS A 70 -11.67 1.03 -2.69
N ASP A 71 -11.47 0.76 -3.97
CA ASP A 71 -12.34 1.23 -5.07
C ASP A 71 -13.78 0.70 -4.93
N GLU A 72 -13.94 -0.44 -4.27
CA GLU A 72 -15.22 -1.13 -4.03
C GLU A 72 -15.85 -0.81 -2.67
N ASP A 73 -15.24 0.09 -1.87
CA ASP A 73 -15.79 0.45 -0.56
C ASP A 73 -17.12 1.21 -0.72
N ASP A 74 -18.21 0.45 -0.62
CA ASP A 74 -19.59 0.92 -0.71
C ASP A 74 -19.93 2.03 0.31
N SER A 75 -19.11 2.19 1.36
CA SER A 75 -19.30 3.25 2.37
C SER A 75 -18.85 4.64 1.88
N PHE A 76 -18.06 4.71 0.80
CA PHE A 76 -17.52 5.94 0.22
C PHE A 76 -17.74 6.02 -1.31
N LYS A 77 -18.96 5.73 -1.77
CA LYS A 77 -19.31 5.91 -3.19
C LYS A 77 -19.12 7.35 -3.63
N CYS A 78 -18.09 7.57 -4.44
CA CYS A 78 -17.97 8.76 -5.27
C CYS A 78 -19.12 8.80 -6.30
N ASP A 79 -19.51 9.99 -6.76
CA ASP A 79 -20.53 10.17 -7.80
C ASP A 79 -20.17 9.49 -9.14
N ALA A 80 -18.90 9.12 -9.30
CA ALA A 80 -18.38 8.36 -10.42
C ALA A 80 -17.57 7.15 -9.92
N PRO A 81 -17.62 6.01 -10.62
CA PRO A 81 -16.79 4.85 -10.29
C PRO A 81 -15.30 5.19 -10.44
N ALA A 82 -14.44 4.49 -9.71
CA ALA A 82 -13.01 4.55 -9.93
C ALA A 82 -12.68 4.24 -11.40
N ILE A 83 -11.88 5.10 -12.04
CA ILE A 83 -11.48 4.94 -13.44
C ILE A 83 -10.02 4.51 -13.47
N CYS A 84 -9.79 3.24 -13.77
CA CYS A 84 -8.44 2.73 -13.98
C CYS A 84 -7.92 3.22 -15.33
N LEU A 85 -6.84 4.00 -15.31
CA LEU A 85 -6.19 4.52 -16.52
C LEU A 85 -5.48 3.43 -17.33
N THR A 86 -5.48 2.19 -16.83
CA THR A 86 -4.84 1.04 -17.46
C THR A 86 -5.78 -0.17 -17.45
N ARG A 87 -5.53 -1.12 -18.35
CA ARG A 87 -6.25 -2.42 -18.36
C ARG A 87 -5.73 -3.40 -17.30
N ARG A 88 -4.75 -3.00 -16.48
CA ARG A 88 -4.16 -3.85 -15.44
C ARG A 88 -4.83 -3.66 -14.07
N GLY A 89 -5.92 -2.90 -14.03
CA GLY A 89 -6.61 -2.53 -12.81
C GLY A 89 -6.09 -1.23 -12.19
N CYS A 90 -6.69 -0.91 -11.05
CA CYS A 90 -6.34 0.19 -10.17
C CYS A 90 -5.51 -0.32 -8.98
N PHE A 91 -4.74 0.57 -8.36
CA PHE A 91 -3.97 0.21 -7.17
C PHE A 91 -4.89 -0.11 -5.98
N MET A 92 -6.05 0.53 -5.89
CA MET A 92 -6.96 0.42 -4.73
C MET A 92 -8.05 -0.64 -4.92
N GLU A 93 -7.94 -1.53 -5.91
CA GLU A 93 -8.82 -2.71 -5.99
C GLU A 93 -8.60 -3.61 -4.76
N ASN A 94 -9.61 -4.39 -4.39
CA ASN A 94 -9.46 -5.40 -3.34
C ASN A 94 -8.34 -6.38 -3.73
N THR A 95 -7.36 -6.57 -2.85
CA THR A 95 -6.33 -7.59 -3.03
C THR A 95 -6.98 -8.97 -2.90
N ASN A 96 -6.90 -9.78 -3.97
CA ASN A 96 -7.40 -11.16 -3.97
C ASN A 96 -6.48 -12.11 -3.20
#